data_AF-A0AAV9CFI5-F1
#
_entry.id   AF-A0AAV9CFI5-F1
#
_cell.length_a   1.000
_cell.length_b   1.000
_cell.length_c   1.000
_cell.angle_alpha   90.00
_cell.angle_beta   90.00
_cell.angle_gamma   90.00
#
_symmetry.space_group_name_H-M   'P 1'
#
loop_
_entity.id
_entity.type
_entity.pdbx_description
1 polymer ?
#
loop_
_entity_poly.entity_id
_entity_poly.type
_entity_poly.pdbx_seq_one_letter_code
_entity_poly.pdbx_strand_id
1 'polypeptide(L)'
;MKVLLFFPTVVDPLNFPSIACKLKESLSKALKHFHPLSGRLSWSPDSKRFEIIYDAQSPSTTFIEAECEEDFGLLVKADVHNARVYEELAPPLYNEDKAMEVLSIQFTRFGGGGLVIGVSMHHVLGDGRSYYSFIKSWAEICRTGELEGGALAGQVGRDGARISSPGFMRGVLWRPRRGSLLHPPHPETYFGNLITPCFVEAEASRLLCDDDNLAFAAATIQTAVRGVKEDPLRDCEAWPVWLAKTREPSRATFNVLGSPTFKAYEVDFGWGGGPERIEYVLKDRVGTMVLADAKDEVGGFQVCMVLPPSEMDEFSNPLHGWFLRLMRVWGVVCAYPCLKA
;
A
#
# COMPACT_ATOMS: atom_id res chain seq x y z
N MET A 1 -1.50 1.39 -6.36
CA MET A 1 -1.90 1.11 -4.97
C MET A 1 -3.07 2.02 -4.66
N LYS A 2 -4.14 1.50 -4.07
CA LYS A 2 -5.32 2.25 -3.68
C LYS A 2 -5.58 2.00 -2.20
N VAL A 3 -5.58 3.05 -1.40
CA VAL A 3 -5.80 2.97 0.05
C VAL A 3 -6.87 3.98 0.44
N LEU A 4 -7.73 3.58 1.37
CA LEU A 4 -8.80 4.39 1.93
C LEU A 4 -8.50 4.65 3.39
N LEU A 5 -8.62 5.90 3.80
CA LEU A 5 -8.50 6.33 5.19
C LEU A 5 -9.87 6.84 5.64
N PHE A 6 -10.53 6.08 6.51
CA PHE A 6 -11.83 6.42 7.08
C PHE A 6 -11.63 7.26 8.33
N PHE A 7 -12.27 8.41 8.41
CA PHE A 7 -12.23 9.30 9.57
C PHE A 7 -13.66 9.52 10.08
N PRO A 8 -13.89 9.41 11.39
CA PRO A 8 -15.20 9.72 11.94
C PRO A 8 -15.46 11.22 11.77
N THR A 9 -16.71 11.61 11.53
CA THR A 9 -17.06 13.02 11.55
C THR A 9 -17.03 13.53 13.00
N VAL A 10 -15.97 14.26 13.35
CA VAL A 10 -15.90 15.02 14.60
C VAL A 10 -16.49 16.43 14.43
N VAL A 11 -16.78 16.86 13.19
CA VAL A 11 -17.14 18.25 12.88
C VAL A 11 -18.33 18.32 11.92
N ASP A 12 -19.34 19.11 12.30
CA ASP A 12 -20.55 19.48 11.56
C ASP A 12 -20.46 19.34 10.02
N PRO A 13 -21.43 18.70 9.34
CA PRO A 13 -21.46 18.59 7.86
C PRO A 13 -21.31 19.92 7.11
N LEU A 14 -21.57 21.07 7.75
CA LEU A 14 -21.27 22.40 7.20
C LEU A 14 -19.76 22.67 6.96
N ASN A 15 -18.85 21.83 7.47
CA ASN A 15 -17.41 22.02 7.36
C ASN A 15 -16.76 21.32 6.14
N PHE A 16 -17.49 20.48 5.40
CA PHE A 16 -16.89 19.70 4.29
C PHE A 16 -16.13 20.56 3.26
N PRO A 17 -16.68 21.69 2.75
CA PRO A 17 -15.96 22.53 1.79
C PRO A 17 -14.68 23.17 2.36
N SER A 18 -14.67 23.52 3.65
CA SER A 18 -13.51 24.11 4.30
C SER A 18 -12.41 23.07 4.54
N ILE A 19 -12.78 21.86 4.97
CA ILE A 19 -11.84 20.73 5.06
C ILE A 19 -11.26 20.40 3.68
N ALA A 20 -12.11 20.30 2.65
CA ALA A 20 -11.67 20.06 1.28
C ALA A 20 -10.68 21.13 0.79
N CYS A 21 -10.97 22.41 1.06
CA CYS A 21 -10.06 23.52 0.76
C CYS A 21 -8.70 23.33 1.44
N LYS A 22 -8.71 23.06 2.76
CA LYS A 22 -7.49 22.83 3.56
C LYS A 22 -6.69 21.63 3.06
N LEU A 23 -7.37 20.54 2.66
CA LEU A 23 -6.74 19.37 2.06
C LEU A 23 -6.05 19.70 0.73
N LYS A 24 -6.71 20.47 -0.16
CA LYS A 24 -6.12 20.89 -1.43
C LYS A 24 -4.90 21.80 -1.24
N GLU A 25 -4.98 22.77 -0.34
CA GLU A 25 -3.87 23.68 -0.03
C GLU A 25 -2.66 22.93 0.56
N SER A 26 -2.91 22.06 1.54
CA SER A 26 -1.85 21.24 2.15
C SER A 26 -1.28 20.20 1.18
N LEU A 27 -2.09 19.63 0.30
CA LEU A 27 -1.64 18.73 -0.75
C LEU A 27 -0.72 19.47 -1.73
N SER A 28 -1.10 20.67 -2.16
CA SER A 28 -0.27 21.50 -3.03
C SER A 28 1.10 21.79 -2.39
N LYS A 29 1.14 22.05 -1.08
CA LYS A 29 2.39 22.22 -0.33
C LYS A 29 3.19 20.90 -0.26
N ALA A 30 2.54 19.78 0.07
CA ALA A 30 3.20 18.47 0.14
C ALA A 30 3.83 18.07 -1.21
N LEU A 31 3.13 18.32 -2.33
CA LEU A 31 3.63 18.01 -3.67
C LEU A 31 4.87 18.83 -4.06
N LYS A 32 5.14 19.96 -3.40
CA LYS A 32 6.44 20.68 -3.54
C LYS A 32 7.61 19.96 -2.86
N HIS A 33 7.35 18.99 -1.99
CA HIS A 33 8.39 18.11 -1.42
C HIS A 33 8.45 16.77 -2.16
N PHE A 34 7.37 16.39 -2.84
CA PHE A 34 7.22 15.12 -3.55
C PHE A 34 6.87 15.33 -5.03
N HIS A 35 7.62 16.20 -5.73
CA HIS A 35 7.33 16.63 -7.11
C HIS A 35 6.97 15.50 -8.10
N PRO A 36 7.61 14.31 -8.08
CA PRO A 36 7.25 13.23 -9.00
C PRO A 36 5.78 12.79 -8.90
N LEU A 37 5.12 13.01 -7.76
CA LEU A 37 3.71 12.69 -7.57
C LEU A 37 2.77 13.59 -8.39
N SER A 38 3.21 14.78 -8.79
CA SER A 38 2.48 15.66 -9.71
C SER A 38 2.90 15.48 -11.17
N GLY A 39 3.65 14.42 -11.47
CA GLY A 39 4.06 14.07 -12.82
C GLY A 39 3.07 13.13 -13.52
N ARG A 40 3.48 12.67 -14.71
CA ARG A 40 2.78 11.66 -15.49
C ARG A 40 3.75 10.58 -15.93
N LEU A 41 3.33 9.32 -15.87
CA LEU A 41 4.09 8.19 -16.39
C LEU A 41 3.86 8.10 -17.90
N SER A 42 4.93 8.25 -18.68
CA SER A 42 4.87 8.17 -20.14
C SER A 42 6.07 7.42 -20.71
N TRP A 43 5.93 6.89 -21.93
CA TRP A 43 7.03 6.26 -22.65
C TRP A 43 7.98 7.32 -23.21
N SER A 44 9.26 7.22 -22.89
CA SER A 44 10.32 8.07 -23.45
C SER A 44 10.97 7.37 -24.66
N PRO A 45 10.84 7.93 -25.88
CA PRO A 45 11.48 7.38 -27.08
C PRO A 45 13.01 7.36 -26.97
N ASP A 46 13.60 8.34 -26.28
CA ASP A 46 15.05 8.51 -26.15
C ASP A 46 15.68 7.43 -25.28
N SER A 47 15.10 7.20 -24.09
CA SER A 47 15.62 6.19 -23.15
C SER A 47 15.06 4.80 -23.42
N LYS A 48 14.04 4.68 -24.27
CA LYS A 48 13.27 3.46 -24.56
C LYS A 48 12.72 2.82 -23.27
N ARG A 49 12.25 3.66 -22.34
CA ARG A 49 11.71 3.26 -21.03
C ARG A 49 10.54 4.15 -20.65
N PHE A 50 9.69 3.68 -19.74
CA PHE A 50 8.74 4.59 -19.10
C PHE A 50 9.46 5.46 -18.09
N GLU A 51 9.08 6.74 -18.05
CA GLU A 51 9.63 7.77 -17.17
C GLU A 51 8.50 8.58 -16.55
N ILE A 52 8.75 9.15 -15.38
CA ILE A 52 7.84 10.11 -14.76
C ILE A 52 8.23 11.49 -15.23
N ILE A 53 7.40 12.07 -16.09
CA ILE A 53 7.58 13.40 -16.64
C ILE A 53 6.88 14.38 -15.69
N TYR A 54 7.66 15.26 -15.08
CA TYR A 54 7.17 16.33 -14.22
C TYR A 54 7.38 17.67 -14.93
N ASP A 55 6.28 18.38 -15.17
CA ASP A 55 6.29 19.75 -15.67
C ASP A 55 6.17 20.72 -14.49
N ALA A 56 7.24 21.46 -14.21
CA ALA A 56 7.27 22.43 -13.12
C ALA A 56 6.41 23.67 -13.39
N GLN A 57 6.07 23.95 -14.66
CA GLN A 57 5.21 25.07 -15.05
C GLN A 57 3.73 24.71 -14.92
N SER A 58 3.38 23.42 -15.05
CA SER A 58 2.00 22.95 -14.98
C SER A 58 1.85 21.65 -14.15
N PRO A 59 2.28 21.63 -12.87
CA PRO A 59 2.11 20.46 -12.02
C PRO A 59 0.61 20.23 -11.78
N SER A 60 0.15 18.99 -11.99
CA SER A 60 -1.26 18.65 -11.80
C SER A 60 -1.42 17.32 -11.09
N THR A 61 -2.47 17.24 -10.28
CA THR A 61 -2.88 16.04 -9.56
C THR A 61 -4.39 16.13 -9.41
N THR A 62 -5.10 15.06 -9.76
CA THR A 62 -6.55 15.04 -9.68
C THR A 62 -7.02 14.95 -8.22
N PHE A 63 -7.93 15.84 -7.84
CA PHE A 63 -8.62 15.86 -6.54
C PHE A 63 -10.13 15.88 -6.77
N ILE A 64 -10.82 14.83 -6.34
CA ILE A 64 -12.27 14.64 -6.51
C ILE A 64 -12.95 14.87 -5.16
N GLU A 65 -13.99 15.69 -5.12
CA GLU A 65 -14.92 15.76 -4.00
C GLU A 65 -16.16 14.93 -4.34
N ALA A 66 -16.60 14.08 -3.42
CA ALA A 66 -17.71 13.15 -3.65
C ALA A 66 -18.57 12.96 -2.40
N GLU A 67 -19.73 12.34 -2.59
CA GLU A 67 -20.66 11.96 -1.53
C GLU A 67 -21.04 10.49 -1.68
N CYS A 68 -21.23 9.80 -0.56
CA CYS A 68 -21.59 8.39 -0.49
C CYS A 68 -22.81 8.22 0.42
N GLU A 69 -23.78 7.44 -0.06
CA GLU A 69 -25.02 7.14 0.67
C GLU A 69 -24.94 5.86 1.52
N GLU A 70 -23.81 5.14 1.45
CA GLU A 70 -23.58 3.93 2.26
C GLU A 70 -23.46 4.26 3.75
N ASP A 71 -23.57 3.25 4.61
CA ASP A 71 -23.42 3.41 6.06
C ASP A 71 -21.93 3.37 6.46
N PHE A 72 -21.38 4.53 6.83
CA PHE A 72 -20.00 4.64 7.32
C PHE A 72 -19.71 3.70 8.48
N GLY A 73 -20.64 3.61 9.44
CA GLY A 73 -20.52 2.78 10.64
C GLY A 73 -20.50 1.28 10.35
N LEU A 74 -21.08 0.85 9.22
CA LEU A 74 -20.92 -0.52 8.72
C LEU A 74 -19.56 -0.71 8.06
N LEU A 75 -19.13 0.19 7.17
CA LEU A 75 -17.89 0.04 6.39
C LEU A 75 -16.61 0.06 7.23
N VAL A 76 -16.62 0.68 8.41
CA VAL A 76 -15.46 0.68 9.33
C VAL A 76 -15.33 -0.60 10.15
N LYS A 77 -16.36 -1.46 10.21
CA LYS A 77 -16.32 -2.70 10.99
C LYS A 77 -15.43 -3.75 10.34
N ALA A 78 -14.77 -4.54 11.16
CA ALA A 78 -14.04 -5.74 10.74
C ALA A 78 -15.03 -6.88 10.42
N ASP A 79 -15.75 -6.75 9.31
CA ASP A 79 -16.75 -7.71 8.84
C ASP A 79 -16.58 -7.97 7.32
N VAL A 80 -17.38 -8.89 6.77
CA VAL A 80 -17.42 -9.17 5.33
C VAL A 80 -18.26 -8.10 4.63
N HIS A 81 -17.64 -7.43 3.67
CA HIS A 81 -18.25 -6.33 2.93
C HIS A 81 -18.16 -6.54 1.42
N ASN A 82 -19.04 -5.89 0.67
CA ASN A 82 -18.96 -5.88 -0.78
C ASN A 82 -17.76 -5.02 -1.24
N ALA A 83 -16.73 -5.66 -1.80
CA ALA A 83 -15.52 -5.01 -2.27
C ALA A 83 -15.74 -3.88 -3.29
N ARG A 84 -16.89 -3.86 -3.99
CA ARG A 84 -17.23 -2.80 -4.96
C ARG A 84 -17.43 -1.44 -4.29
N VAL A 85 -17.99 -1.42 -3.09
CA VAL A 85 -18.23 -0.16 -2.35
C VAL A 85 -16.89 0.56 -2.11
N TYR A 86 -15.86 -0.15 -1.67
CA TYR A 86 -14.52 0.42 -1.45
C TYR A 86 -13.82 0.87 -2.75
N GLU A 87 -14.15 0.26 -3.89
CA GLU A 87 -13.58 0.68 -5.17
C GLU A 87 -14.07 2.07 -5.58
N GLU A 88 -15.35 2.35 -5.36
CA GLU A 88 -15.99 3.64 -5.66
C GLU A 88 -15.48 4.77 -4.75
N LEU A 89 -14.91 4.42 -3.59
CA LEU A 89 -14.30 5.37 -2.65
C LEU A 89 -12.86 5.77 -3.01
N ALA A 90 -12.25 5.16 -4.04
CA ALA A 90 -10.89 5.49 -4.49
C ALA A 90 -10.87 5.87 -5.98
N PRO A 91 -10.29 7.04 -6.33
CA PRO A 91 -10.33 7.55 -7.69
C PRO A 91 -9.55 6.64 -8.65
N PRO A 92 -9.91 6.55 -9.93
CA PRO A 92 -9.02 5.95 -10.92
C PRO A 92 -7.76 6.83 -11.11
N LEU A 93 -6.72 6.27 -11.70
CA LEU A 93 -5.62 7.05 -12.26
C LEU A 93 -5.96 7.30 -13.73
N TYR A 94 -6.18 8.56 -14.13
CA TYR A 94 -6.58 8.88 -15.49
C TYR A 94 -5.42 8.61 -16.47
N ASN A 95 -5.76 8.13 -17.66
CA ASN A 95 -4.83 7.89 -18.75
C ASN A 95 -5.27 8.70 -19.97
N GLU A 96 -4.52 9.74 -20.29
CA GLU A 96 -4.75 10.59 -21.46
C GLU A 96 -3.68 10.29 -22.49
N ASP A 97 -4.08 9.82 -23.69
CA ASP A 97 -3.24 9.79 -24.90
C ASP A 97 -1.74 9.43 -24.68
N LYS A 98 -1.50 8.34 -23.94
CA LYS A 98 -0.18 7.72 -23.62
C LYS A 98 0.54 8.27 -22.38
N ALA A 99 -0.06 9.17 -21.61
CA ALA A 99 0.44 9.63 -20.34
C ALA A 99 -0.55 9.31 -19.21
N MET A 100 -0.10 8.54 -18.24
CA MET A 100 -0.91 8.12 -17.10
C MET A 100 -0.60 8.96 -15.88
N GLU A 101 -1.63 9.43 -15.17
CA GLU A 101 -1.48 10.04 -13.86
C GLU A 101 -0.84 9.06 -12.87
N VAL A 102 -0.03 9.60 -11.96
CA VAL A 102 0.67 8.79 -10.97
C VAL A 102 0.12 8.94 -9.56
N LEU A 103 -0.69 9.98 -9.31
CA LEU A 103 -1.41 10.22 -8.07
C LEU A 103 -2.81 10.80 -8.38
N SER A 104 -3.82 10.29 -7.70
CA SER A 104 -5.15 10.92 -7.63
C SER A 104 -5.76 10.74 -6.24
N ILE A 105 -6.52 11.73 -5.81
CA ILE A 105 -7.13 11.82 -4.47
C ILE A 105 -8.64 11.99 -4.62
N GLN A 106 -9.40 11.29 -3.79
CA GLN A 106 -10.83 11.49 -3.63
C GLN A 106 -11.12 11.78 -2.16
N PHE A 107 -11.89 12.82 -1.90
CA PHE A 107 -12.38 13.17 -0.58
C PHE A 107 -13.91 13.00 -0.58
N THR A 108 -14.38 12.00 0.15
CA THR A 108 -15.78 11.58 0.16
C THR A 108 -16.41 11.85 1.51
N ARG A 109 -17.59 12.48 1.54
CA ARG A 109 -18.44 12.56 2.74
C ARG A 109 -19.55 11.51 2.72
N PHE A 110 -19.96 11.08 3.90
CA PHE A 110 -21.08 10.15 4.09
C PHE A 110 -22.29 10.89 4.63
N GLY A 111 -23.49 10.56 4.15
CA GLY A 111 -24.74 11.21 4.59
C GLY A 111 -25.01 11.07 6.09
N GLY A 112 -24.64 9.92 6.67
CA GLY A 112 -24.74 9.64 8.11
C GLY A 112 -23.59 10.21 8.97
N GLY A 113 -22.69 11.00 8.37
CA GLY A 113 -21.41 11.34 8.96
C GLY A 113 -20.34 10.29 8.66
N GLY A 114 -19.09 10.72 8.68
CA GLY A 114 -17.93 10.01 8.20
C GLY A 114 -17.29 10.72 7.01
N LEU A 115 -15.97 10.67 6.96
CA LEU A 115 -15.16 11.15 5.84
C LEU A 115 -14.24 10.02 5.37
N VAL A 116 -14.00 9.95 4.07
CA VAL A 116 -13.00 9.03 3.51
C VAL A 116 -12.05 9.81 2.62
N ILE A 117 -10.75 9.59 2.81
CA ILE A 117 -9.72 9.98 1.86
C ILE A 117 -9.32 8.73 1.07
N GLY A 118 -9.70 8.67 -0.19
CA GLY A 118 -9.25 7.67 -1.14
C GLY A 118 -8.00 8.15 -1.87
N VAL A 119 -6.93 7.37 -1.82
CA VAL A 119 -5.65 7.71 -2.46
C VAL A 119 -5.27 6.62 -3.44
N SER A 120 -5.10 7.01 -4.70
CA SER A 120 -4.58 6.16 -5.75
C SER A 120 -3.18 6.63 -6.14
N MET A 121 -2.18 5.76 -5.98
CA MET A 121 -0.79 6.04 -6.33
C MET A 121 -0.24 4.94 -7.25
N HIS A 122 0.36 5.29 -8.38
CA HIS A 122 0.97 4.31 -9.27
C HIS A 122 2.21 3.69 -8.61
N HIS A 123 2.30 2.37 -8.55
CA HIS A 123 3.33 1.65 -7.77
C HIS A 123 4.77 1.90 -8.28
N VAL A 124 4.93 2.40 -9.51
CA VAL A 124 6.24 2.80 -10.05
C VAL A 124 6.91 3.90 -9.22
N LEU A 125 6.12 4.77 -8.57
CA LEU A 125 6.62 5.88 -7.77
C LEU A 125 7.30 5.42 -6.50
N GLY A 126 6.78 4.37 -5.87
CA GLY A 126 7.38 3.86 -4.66
C GLY A 126 6.64 2.71 -4.02
N ASP A 127 7.32 2.14 -3.04
CA ASP A 127 6.82 1.07 -2.19
C ASP A 127 5.91 1.59 -1.07
N GLY A 128 5.45 0.68 -0.20
CA GLY A 128 4.60 1.04 0.94
C GLY A 128 5.24 2.03 1.92
N ARG A 129 6.57 2.03 2.09
CA ARG A 129 7.25 3.00 2.96
C ARG A 129 7.21 4.39 2.32
N SER A 130 7.50 4.49 1.04
CA SER A 130 7.40 5.75 0.28
C SER A 130 5.97 6.28 0.28
N TYR A 131 4.98 5.41 0.05
CA TYR A 131 3.56 5.75 0.12
C TYR A 131 3.19 6.39 1.46
N TYR A 132 3.49 5.72 2.58
CA TYR A 132 3.14 6.24 3.91
C TYR A 132 4.02 7.41 4.34
N SER A 133 5.26 7.53 3.85
CA SER A 133 6.09 8.73 4.05
C SER A 133 5.42 9.96 3.44
N PHE A 134 4.88 9.85 2.23
CA PHE A 134 4.12 10.92 1.59
C PHE A 134 2.84 11.25 2.37
N ILE A 135 2.01 10.24 2.68
CA ILE A 135 0.72 10.47 3.33
C ILE A 135 0.88 11.08 4.72
N LYS A 136 1.85 10.63 5.52
CA LYS A 136 2.14 11.21 6.84
C LYS A 136 2.65 12.65 6.72
N SER A 137 3.52 12.93 5.75
CA SER A 137 4.02 14.30 5.50
C SER A 137 2.88 15.23 5.06
N TRP A 138 1.97 14.75 4.21
CA TRP A 138 0.80 15.53 3.80
C TRP A 138 -0.14 15.81 4.99
N ALA A 139 -0.41 14.79 5.81
CA ALA A 139 -1.23 14.93 7.00
C ALA A 139 -0.63 15.92 8.00
N GLU A 140 0.69 15.88 8.21
CA GLU A 140 1.43 16.84 9.04
C GLU A 140 1.29 18.27 8.51
N ILE A 141 1.56 18.50 7.22
CA ILE A 141 1.42 19.82 6.59
C ILE A 141 -0.02 20.32 6.68
N CYS A 142 -1.03 19.43 6.58
CA CYS A 142 -2.42 19.79 6.79
C CYS A 142 -2.69 20.23 8.24
N ARG A 143 -2.06 19.59 9.22
CA ARG A 143 -2.24 19.90 10.64
C ARG A 143 -1.52 21.19 11.05
N THR A 144 -0.26 21.37 10.66
CA THR A 144 0.64 22.44 11.16
C THR A 144 0.84 23.58 10.17
N GLY A 145 0.62 23.34 8.88
CA GLY A 145 0.85 24.30 7.78
C GLY A 145 2.20 24.17 7.09
N GLU A 146 3.13 23.40 7.65
CA GLU A 146 4.49 23.15 7.15
C GLU A 146 5.00 21.75 7.54
N LEU A 147 6.16 21.33 7.03
CA LEU A 147 6.77 20.04 7.36
C LEU A 147 7.91 20.28 8.37
N GLU A 148 7.76 19.83 9.62
CA GLU A 148 8.77 20.02 10.65
C GLU A 148 9.89 18.99 10.49
N GLY A 149 11.11 19.48 10.24
CA GLY A 149 12.28 18.63 10.02
C GLY A 149 12.22 17.88 8.69
N GLY A 150 13.00 18.33 7.70
CA GLY A 150 13.08 17.74 6.34
C GLY A 150 13.53 16.28 6.24
N ALA A 151 13.46 15.51 7.34
CA ALA A 151 13.78 14.10 7.46
C ALA A 151 12.72 13.15 6.85
N LEU A 152 11.51 13.62 6.51
CA LEU A 152 10.50 12.81 5.79
C LEU A 152 10.32 13.23 4.33
N ALA A 153 10.84 14.40 3.95
CA ALA A 153 10.84 14.85 2.57
C ALA A 153 11.75 13.92 1.77
N GLY A 154 11.13 13.16 0.87
CA GLY A 154 11.82 12.21 0.02
C GLY A 154 13.01 12.87 -0.67
N GLN A 155 14.25 12.45 -0.40
CA GLN A 155 15.34 12.81 -1.31
C GLN A 155 15.11 11.98 -2.57
N VAL A 156 14.35 12.55 -3.51
CA VAL A 156 14.28 12.09 -4.88
C VAL A 156 15.73 12.09 -5.37
N GLY A 157 16.26 10.93 -5.72
CA GLY A 157 17.67 10.79 -6.12
C GLY A 157 18.05 11.89 -7.12
N ARG A 158 19.20 12.54 -6.90
CA ARG A 158 19.69 13.68 -7.71
C ARG A 158 19.89 13.36 -9.19
N ASP A 159 19.76 12.10 -9.60
CA ASP A 159 19.53 11.70 -10.99
C ASP A 159 18.08 12.02 -11.37
N GLY A 160 17.81 13.31 -11.58
CA GLY A 160 16.49 13.88 -11.78
C GLY A 160 15.62 13.11 -12.78
N ALA A 161 14.33 13.02 -12.47
CA ALA A 161 13.24 12.69 -13.40
C ALA A 161 13.38 11.39 -14.22
N ARG A 162 14.28 10.46 -13.87
CA ARG A 162 14.45 9.18 -14.57
C ARG A 162 14.19 8.00 -13.65
N ILE A 163 12.95 7.88 -13.19
CA ILE A 163 12.44 6.60 -12.68
C ILE A 163 12.18 5.72 -13.90
N SER A 164 13.22 5.05 -14.35
CA SER A 164 13.17 4.23 -15.54
C SER A 164 12.40 2.94 -15.24
N SER A 165 11.29 2.71 -15.92
CA SER A 165 10.60 1.41 -15.94
C SER A 165 10.92 0.70 -17.26
N PRO A 166 11.89 -0.25 -17.27
CA PRO A 166 11.92 -1.31 -18.26
C PRO A 166 10.83 -2.34 -17.93
N GLY A 167 9.79 -2.36 -18.76
CA GLY A 167 8.73 -3.38 -18.85
C GLY A 167 8.38 -4.11 -17.55
N PHE A 168 7.36 -3.63 -16.85
CA PHE A 168 6.49 -4.19 -15.78
C PHE A 168 7.05 -5.20 -14.74
N MET A 169 8.11 -5.95 -15.03
CA MET A 169 8.84 -6.86 -14.13
C MET A 169 10.35 -6.57 -14.03
N ARG A 170 10.96 -5.81 -14.97
CA ARG A 170 12.40 -5.44 -14.88
C ARG A 170 12.66 -4.04 -14.32
N GLY A 171 11.60 -3.23 -14.16
CA GLY A 171 11.69 -1.78 -13.91
C GLY A 171 11.16 -1.29 -12.57
N VAL A 172 10.63 -2.20 -11.75
CA VAL A 172 10.77 -2.02 -10.30
C VAL A 172 12.23 -2.35 -10.04
N LEU A 173 13.03 -1.36 -9.66
CA LEU A 173 14.40 -1.63 -9.23
C LEU A 173 14.29 -2.32 -7.87
N TRP A 174 14.03 -3.62 -7.92
CA TRP A 174 13.92 -4.48 -6.76
C TRP A 174 15.25 -4.41 -6.00
N ARG A 175 15.21 -3.79 -4.83
CA ARG A 175 16.39 -3.45 -4.04
C ARG A 175 16.10 -3.77 -2.58
N PRO A 176 17.12 -4.20 -1.81
CA PRO A 176 17.03 -4.43 -0.38
C PRO A 176 16.26 -3.34 0.37
N ARG A 177 15.30 -3.77 1.20
CA ARG A 177 14.43 -2.94 2.05
C ARG A 177 15.16 -2.03 3.03
N ARG A 178 16.40 -2.36 3.39
CA ARG A 178 17.27 -1.46 4.13
C ARG A 178 18.25 -0.85 3.15
N GLY A 179 18.16 0.47 3.00
CA GLY A 179 19.27 1.24 2.44
C GLY A 179 20.59 0.82 3.09
N SER A 180 20.62 0.57 4.41
CA SER A 180 21.81 0.09 5.12
C SER A 180 22.41 -1.25 4.67
N LEU A 181 21.66 -2.10 3.95
CA LEU A 181 22.14 -3.38 3.40
C LEU A 181 22.65 -3.24 1.96
N LEU A 182 22.43 -2.07 1.33
CA LEU A 182 23.02 -1.73 0.05
C LEU A 182 24.38 -1.07 0.26
N HIS A 183 25.27 -1.27 -0.71
CA HIS A 183 26.57 -0.61 -0.75
C HIS A 183 26.66 0.27 -2.02
N PRO A 184 26.66 1.62 -1.88
CA PRO A 184 26.50 2.38 -0.64
C PRO A 184 25.04 2.37 -0.13
N PRO A 185 24.84 2.68 1.17
CA PRO A 185 23.51 2.62 1.74
C PRO A 185 22.63 3.81 1.34
N HIS A 186 21.34 3.54 1.10
CA HIS A 186 20.36 4.60 0.80
C HIS A 186 19.88 5.29 2.08
N PRO A 187 19.57 6.59 2.03
CA PRO A 187 19.01 7.31 3.17
C PRO A 187 17.62 6.75 3.53
N GLU A 188 17.23 6.88 4.79
CA GLU A 188 15.87 6.53 5.24
C GLU A 188 14.77 7.36 4.54
N THR A 189 15.17 8.51 4.01
CA THR A 189 14.34 9.46 3.26
C THR A 189 14.26 9.13 1.77
N TYR A 190 14.78 7.98 1.33
CA TYR A 190 14.65 7.58 -0.07
C TYR A 190 13.17 7.42 -0.44
N PHE A 191 12.74 8.07 -1.52
CA PHE A 191 11.42 7.93 -2.09
C PHE A 191 11.50 7.13 -3.40
N GLY A 192 10.93 5.93 -3.39
CA GLY A 192 11.03 4.99 -4.51
C GLY A 192 10.70 3.57 -4.09
N ASN A 193 11.09 2.60 -4.92
CA ASN A 193 10.89 1.19 -4.63
C ASN A 193 12.20 0.59 -4.07
N LEU A 194 12.17 0.11 -2.82
CA LEU A 194 13.19 -0.73 -2.21
C LEU A 194 12.54 -2.03 -1.70
N ILE A 195 12.10 -2.84 -2.66
CA ILE A 195 11.41 -4.09 -2.40
C ILE A 195 12.25 -5.27 -2.91
N THR A 196 12.34 -6.33 -2.10
CA THR A 196 12.81 -7.65 -2.52
C THR A 196 11.66 -8.66 -2.31
N PRO A 197 11.29 -9.47 -3.32
CA PRO A 197 10.31 -10.53 -3.13
C PRO A 197 10.86 -11.68 -2.29
N CYS A 198 10.00 -12.29 -1.47
CA CYS A 198 10.31 -13.50 -0.71
C CYS A 198 9.41 -14.63 -1.22
N PHE A 199 9.98 -15.58 -1.96
CA PHE A 199 9.24 -16.70 -2.50
C PHE A 199 9.33 -17.91 -1.57
N VAL A 200 8.20 -18.58 -1.38
CA VAL A 200 8.08 -19.80 -0.58
C VAL A 200 7.24 -20.81 -1.37
N GLU A 201 7.70 -22.05 -1.41
CA GLU A 201 6.99 -23.17 -2.04
C GLU A 201 6.89 -24.31 -1.04
N ALA A 202 5.73 -24.94 -0.96
CA ALA A 202 5.44 -26.06 -0.07
C ALA A 202 4.42 -27.01 -0.72
N GLU A 203 4.47 -28.28 -0.35
CA GLU A 203 3.48 -29.27 -0.80
C GLU A 203 2.14 -29.04 -0.11
N ALA A 204 1.05 -29.10 -0.86
CA ALA A 204 -0.30 -28.88 -0.33
C ALA A 204 -0.68 -29.88 0.78
N SER A 205 -0.23 -31.14 0.67
CA SER A 205 -0.43 -32.19 1.68
C SER A 205 0.11 -31.78 3.05
N ARG A 206 1.32 -31.20 3.10
CA ARG A 206 1.97 -30.72 4.33
C ARG A 206 1.25 -29.53 4.97
N LEU A 207 0.47 -28.79 4.19
CA LEU A 207 -0.30 -27.64 4.67
C LEU A 207 -1.71 -28.02 5.12
N LEU A 208 -2.31 -29.03 4.48
CA LEU A 208 -3.74 -29.36 4.67
C LEU A 208 -4.01 -30.53 5.62
N CYS A 209 -3.07 -31.48 5.75
CA CYS A 209 -3.39 -32.78 6.35
C CYS A 209 -2.66 -33.11 7.66
N ASP A 210 -1.67 -32.30 8.07
CA ASP A 210 -0.80 -32.61 9.21
C ASP A 210 -1.15 -31.79 10.47
N ASP A 211 -1.06 -32.39 11.65
CA ASP A 211 -1.28 -31.71 12.94
C ASP A 211 -0.22 -30.61 13.22
N ASP A 212 0.94 -30.68 12.57
CA ASP A 212 2.03 -29.70 12.67
C ASP A 212 2.09 -28.71 11.49
N ASN A 213 1.06 -28.69 10.64
CA ASN A 213 1.00 -27.87 9.42
C ASN A 213 1.33 -26.38 9.66
N LEU A 214 0.85 -25.80 10.75
CA LEU A 214 1.10 -24.41 11.13
C LEU A 214 2.59 -24.16 11.43
N ALA A 215 3.19 -25.05 12.21
CA ALA A 215 4.60 -24.95 12.59
C ALA A 215 5.50 -25.14 11.36
N PHE A 216 5.15 -26.09 10.49
CA PHE A 216 5.83 -26.32 9.22
C PHE A 216 5.76 -25.08 8.31
N ALA A 217 4.57 -24.51 8.11
CA ALA A 217 4.39 -23.31 7.30
C ALA A 217 5.20 -22.13 7.86
N ALA A 218 5.12 -21.88 9.16
CA ALA A 218 5.87 -20.81 9.83
C ALA A 218 7.38 -20.99 9.69
N ALA A 219 7.91 -22.20 9.92
CA ALA A 219 9.34 -22.49 9.81
C ALA A 219 9.86 -22.31 8.38
N THR A 220 9.06 -22.72 7.39
CA THR A 220 9.41 -22.59 5.96
C THR A 220 9.48 -21.12 5.57
N ILE A 221 8.48 -20.32 5.96
CA ILE A 221 8.46 -18.87 5.70
C ILE A 221 9.61 -18.18 6.42
N GLN A 222 9.84 -18.49 7.70
CA GLN A 222 10.89 -17.84 8.48
C GLN A 222 12.28 -18.11 7.92
N THR A 223 12.51 -19.31 7.39
CA THR A 223 13.76 -19.68 6.71
C THR A 223 13.95 -18.85 5.44
N ALA A 224 12.93 -18.74 4.59
CA ALA A 224 13.00 -17.92 3.38
C ALA A 224 13.22 -16.43 3.70
N VAL A 225 12.52 -15.91 4.72
CA VAL A 225 12.68 -14.54 5.21
C VAL A 225 14.10 -14.28 5.72
N ARG A 226 14.70 -15.23 6.45
CA ARG A 226 16.08 -15.12 6.92
C ARG A 226 17.06 -15.04 5.75
N GLY A 227 16.88 -15.90 4.74
CA GLY A 227 17.70 -15.86 3.52
C GLY A 227 17.61 -14.51 2.80
N VAL A 228 16.41 -13.95 2.65
CA VAL A 228 16.21 -12.61 2.07
C VAL A 228 16.85 -11.50 2.90
N LYS A 229 16.91 -11.64 4.24
CA LYS A 229 17.59 -10.65 5.09
C LYS A 229 19.11 -10.71 4.97
N GLU A 230 19.67 -11.91 4.80
CA GLU A 230 21.11 -12.14 4.64
C GLU A 230 21.60 -11.65 3.29
N ASP A 231 20.91 -12.02 2.21
CA ASP A 231 21.20 -11.55 0.85
C ASP A 231 19.88 -11.26 0.10
N PRO A 232 19.45 -9.98 0.09
CA PRO A 232 18.18 -9.59 -0.52
C PRO A 232 18.20 -9.54 -2.06
N LEU A 233 19.35 -9.75 -2.71
CA LEU A 233 19.42 -9.87 -4.16
C LEU A 233 19.83 -11.28 -4.60
N ARG A 234 19.88 -12.23 -3.65
CA ARG A 234 20.19 -13.62 -3.92
C ARG A 234 19.29 -14.17 -5.02
N ASP A 235 19.92 -14.77 -6.02
CA ASP A 235 19.27 -15.44 -7.15
C ASP A 235 18.25 -14.54 -7.89
N CYS A 236 18.47 -13.22 -7.93
CA CYS A 236 17.53 -12.26 -8.52
C CYS A 236 17.22 -12.50 -10.01
N GLU A 237 18.17 -13.10 -10.74
CA GLU A 237 18.00 -13.54 -12.13
C GLU A 237 16.91 -14.61 -12.28
N ALA A 238 16.61 -15.37 -11.21
CA ALA A 238 15.55 -16.38 -11.20
C ALA A 238 14.17 -15.81 -10.82
N TRP A 239 14.08 -14.57 -10.34
CA TRP A 239 12.79 -13.97 -9.93
C TRP A 239 11.74 -13.95 -11.04
N PRO A 240 12.06 -13.67 -12.33
CA PRO A 240 11.07 -13.76 -13.40
C PRO A 240 10.47 -15.16 -13.54
N VAL A 241 11.26 -16.22 -13.31
CA VAL A 241 10.78 -17.61 -13.33
C VAL A 241 9.85 -17.86 -12.14
N TRP A 242 10.22 -17.39 -10.95
CA TRP A 242 9.35 -17.46 -9.77
C TRP A 242 8.03 -16.71 -9.98
N LEU A 243 8.07 -15.51 -10.56
CA LEU A 243 6.88 -14.72 -10.90
C LEU A 243 6.03 -15.35 -12.01
N ALA A 244 6.62 -16.18 -12.88
CA ALA A 244 5.85 -16.95 -13.83
C ALA A 244 5.11 -18.10 -13.12
N LYS A 245 5.77 -18.80 -12.19
CA LYS A 245 5.17 -19.88 -11.39
C LYS A 245 3.95 -19.42 -10.59
N THR A 246 3.94 -18.19 -10.08
CA THR A 246 2.78 -17.64 -9.34
C THR A 246 1.53 -17.44 -10.18
N ARG A 247 1.64 -17.60 -11.51
CA ARG A 247 0.53 -17.47 -12.46
C ARG A 247 0.13 -18.82 -13.07
N GLU A 248 0.76 -19.92 -12.67
CA GLU A 248 0.45 -21.26 -13.17
C GLU A 248 -0.89 -21.74 -12.58
N PRO A 249 -1.87 -22.16 -13.42
CA PRO A 249 -3.17 -22.62 -12.93
C PRO A 249 -3.12 -23.86 -12.04
N SER A 250 -2.05 -24.66 -12.16
CA SER A 250 -1.82 -25.86 -11.34
C SER A 250 -1.29 -25.54 -9.93
N ARG A 251 -1.01 -24.28 -9.63
CA ARG A 251 -0.45 -23.85 -8.35
C ARG A 251 -1.43 -22.94 -7.60
N ALA A 252 -1.77 -23.33 -6.38
CA ALA A 252 -2.38 -22.41 -5.43
C ALA A 252 -1.33 -21.38 -4.99
N THR A 253 -1.57 -20.11 -5.29
CA THR A 253 -0.66 -19.01 -4.95
C THR A 253 -1.37 -18.01 -4.06
N PHE A 254 -0.66 -17.54 -3.04
CA PHE A 254 -1.13 -16.50 -2.14
C PHE A 254 -0.07 -15.40 -2.00
N ASN A 255 -0.49 -14.14 -2.14
CA ASN A 255 0.38 -12.98 -2.03
C ASN A 255 0.05 -12.19 -0.77
N VAL A 256 1.07 -11.82 0.01
CA VAL A 256 0.94 -10.82 1.07
C VAL A 256 1.65 -9.54 0.70
N LEU A 257 0.95 -8.45 0.97
CA LEU A 257 1.41 -7.09 0.82
C LEU A 257 1.24 -6.36 2.15
N GLY A 258 1.72 -5.12 2.19
CA GLY A 258 1.61 -4.29 3.39
C GLY A 258 2.64 -4.63 4.46
N SER A 259 2.60 -3.87 5.54
CA SER A 259 3.44 -4.07 6.71
C SER A 259 2.85 -3.33 7.91
N PRO A 260 2.70 -3.99 9.07
CA PRO A 260 2.27 -3.33 10.31
C PRO A 260 3.24 -2.24 10.80
N THR A 261 4.44 -2.15 10.22
CA THR A 261 5.42 -1.12 10.56
C THR A 261 5.18 0.20 9.83
N PHE A 262 4.29 0.23 8.84
CA PHE A 262 3.96 1.48 8.15
C PHE A 262 3.15 2.44 9.04
N LYS A 263 2.52 1.90 10.08
CA LYS A 263 1.81 2.68 11.10
C LYS A 263 0.75 3.58 10.46
N ALA A 264 -0.14 2.96 9.70
CA ALA A 264 -1.17 3.62 8.90
C ALA A 264 -2.17 4.37 9.79
N TYR A 265 -2.42 3.87 11.00
CA TYR A 265 -3.32 4.49 11.97
C TYR A 265 -2.72 5.73 12.66
N GLU A 266 -1.45 6.08 12.41
CA GLU A 266 -0.84 7.33 12.89
C GLU A 266 -1.02 8.51 11.92
N VAL A 267 -1.70 8.31 10.78
CA VAL A 267 -1.96 9.38 9.81
C VAL A 267 -3.02 10.34 10.35
N ASP A 268 -2.60 11.48 10.89
CA ASP A 268 -3.49 12.48 11.51
C ASP A 268 -3.46 13.82 10.76
N PHE A 269 -4.59 14.17 10.12
CA PHE A 269 -4.80 15.43 9.40
C PHE A 269 -5.18 16.62 10.31
N GLY A 270 -5.21 16.40 11.62
CA GLY A 270 -5.61 17.38 12.64
C GLY A 270 -7.10 17.34 12.97
N TRP A 271 -7.76 16.18 12.84
CA TRP A 271 -9.20 16.01 13.01
C TRP A 271 -9.61 15.27 14.27
N GLY A 272 -8.71 15.19 15.26
CA GLY A 272 -8.94 14.47 16.51
C GLY A 272 -8.30 13.09 16.58
N GLY A 273 -7.38 12.77 15.65
CA GLY A 273 -6.59 11.55 15.66
C GLY A 273 -6.44 10.94 14.27
N GLY A 274 -5.88 9.73 14.26
CA GLY A 274 -5.76 8.93 13.06
C GLY A 274 -7.10 8.38 12.54
N PRO A 275 -7.06 7.61 11.44
CA PRO A 275 -8.25 7.01 10.85
C PRO A 275 -8.93 6.01 11.80
N GLU A 276 -10.25 5.89 11.68
CA GLU A 276 -11.06 4.82 12.29
C GLU A 276 -10.76 3.47 11.66
N ARG A 277 -10.53 3.47 10.33
CA ARG A 277 -10.25 2.27 9.55
C ARG A 277 -9.35 2.61 8.36
N ILE A 278 -8.42 1.72 8.04
CA ILE A 278 -7.63 1.76 6.82
C ILE A 278 -8.05 0.60 5.93
N GLU A 279 -8.45 0.85 4.69
CA GLU A 279 -8.75 -0.22 3.73
C GLU A 279 -7.87 -0.17 2.50
N TYR A 280 -7.64 -1.34 1.92
CA TYR A 280 -6.88 -1.50 0.68
C TYR A 280 -7.82 -2.02 -0.40
N VAL A 281 -7.93 -1.31 -1.52
CA VAL A 281 -8.84 -1.71 -2.60
C VAL A 281 -8.21 -2.86 -3.39
N LEU A 282 -8.77 -4.06 -3.25
CA LEU A 282 -8.21 -5.33 -3.76
C LEU A 282 -9.10 -6.04 -4.80
N LYS A 283 -10.14 -5.40 -5.35
CA LYS A 283 -11.16 -6.04 -6.21
C LYS A 283 -10.62 -6.95 -7.32
N ASP A 284 -9.52 -6.56 -7.98
CA ASP A 284 -8.90 -7.35 -9.06
C ASP A 284 -7.74 -8.26 -8.58
N ARG A 285 -7.69 -8.56 -7.28
CA ARG A 285 -6.58 -9.26 -6.63
C ARG A 285 -7.05 -10.38 -5.69
N VAL A 286 -7.94 -11.24 -6.18
CA VAL A 286 -8.26 -12.50 -5.48
C VAL A 286 -6.96 -13.28 -5.20
N GLY A 287 -6.83 -13.84 -3.99
CA GLY A 287 -5.60 -14.48 -3.53
C GLY A 287 -4.49 -13.51 -3.06
N THR A 288 -4.83 -12.24 -2.86
CA THR A 288 -3.96 -11.25 -2.20
C THR A 288 -4.49 -10.85 -0.84
N MET A 289 -3.59 -10.78 0.14
CA MET A 289 -3.84 -10.31 1.49
C MET A 289 -2.95 -9.11 1.79
N VAL A 290 -3.46 -8.17 2.56
CA VAL A 290 -2.71 -7.01 3.05
C VAL A 290 -2.67 -7.02 4.56
N LEU A 291 -1.46 -6.86 5.09
CA LEU A 291 -1.22 -6.70 6.52
C LEU A 291 -0.98 -5.23 6.86
N ALA A 292 -1.74 -4.73 7.82
CA ALA A 292 -1.59 -3.40 8.39
C ALA A 292 -1.50 -3.47 9.92
N ASP A 293 -1.08 -2.39 10.55
CA ASP A 293 -1.20 -2.24 12.00
C ASP A 293 -2.68 -2.25 12.42
N ALA A 294 -2.93 -2.54 13.69
CA ALA A 294 -4.26 -2.40 14.29
C ALA A 294 -4.37 -1.05 15.02
N LYS A 295 -5.57 -0.47 15.01
CA LYS A 295 -5.88 0.79 15.70
C LYS A 295 -5.83 0.66 17.23
N ASP A 296 -6.56 -0.32 17.76
CA ASP A 296 -6.86 -0.42 19.20
C ASP A 296 -6.21 -1.62 19.91
N GLU A 297 -5.29 -2.32 19.23
CA GLU A 297 -4.65 -3.52 19.77
C GLU A 297 -3.12 -3.40 19.68
N VAL A 298 -2.46 -3.27 20.84
CA VAL A 298 -1.00 -3.22 20.90
C VAL A 298 -0.41 -4.55 20.45
N GLY A 299 0.35 -4.51 19.36
CA GLY A 299 0.90 -5.72 18.74
C GLY A 299 -0.08 -6.47 17.83
N GLY A 300 -1.34 -6.02 17.78
CA GLY A 300 -2.33 -6.50 16.83
C GLY A 300 -2.01 -6.03 15.40
N PHE A 301 -2.57 -6.74 14.44
CA PHE A 301 -2.50 -6.39 13.03
C PHE A 301 -3.85 -6.68 12.37
N GLN A 302 -4.15 -5.88 11.36
CA GLN A 302 -5.33 -6.05 10.53
C GLN A 302 -4.98 -6.89 9.30
N VAL A 303 -5.88 -7.79 8.95
CA VAL A 303 -5.79 -8.61 7.74
C VAL A 303 -6.90 -8.18 6.79
N CYS A 304 -6.53 -7.68 5.60
CA CYS A 304 -7.48 -7.34 4.54
C CYS A 304 -7.33 -8.34 3.39
N MET A 305 -8.44 -8.90 2.91
CA MET A 305 -8.43 -9.77 1.75
C MET A 305 -9.76 -9.75 1.02
N VAL A 306 -9.75 -10.14 -0.25
CA VAL A 306 -10.95 -10.27 -1.07
C VAL A 306 -10.97 -11.69 -1.65
N LEU A 307 -12.07 -12.39 -1.42
CA LEU A 307 -12.33 -13.74 -1.90
C LEU A 307 -13.71 -13.77 -2.59
N PRO A 308 -13.95 -14.72 -3.52
CA PRO A 308 -15.30 -15.06 -3.96
C PRO A 308 -16.22 -15.37 -2.76
N PRO A 309 -17.53 -15.06 -2.84
CA PRO A 309 -18.45 -15.25 -1.71
C PRO A 309 -18.40 -16.67 -1.09
N SER A 310 -18.41 -17.71 -1.93
CA SER A 310 -18.35 -19.10 -1.47
C SER A 310 -17.07 -19.44 -0.70
N GLU A 311 -15.94 -18.86 -1.11
CA GLU A 311 -14.64 -19.05 -0.43
C GLU A 311 -14.58 -18.24 0.87
N MET A 312 -15.19 -17.05 0.90
CA MET A 312 -15.26 -16.22 2.11
C MET A 312 -16.12 -16.88 3.19
N ASP A 313 -17.23 -17.53 2.81
CA ASP A 313 -18.09 -18.28 3.73
C ASP A 313 -17.33 -19.47 4.37
N GLU A 314 -16.52 -20.17 3.57
CA GLU A 314 -15.67 -21.26 4.07
C GLU A 314 -14.54 -20.73 4.97
N PHE A 315 -13.89 -19.63 4.56
CA PHE A 315 -12.80 -19.01 5.29
C PHE A 315 -13.21 -18.42 6.65
N SER A 316 -14.37 -17.78 6.69
CA SER A 316 -14.93 -17.17 7.91
C SER A 316 -15.46 -18.22 8.90
N ASN A 317 -15.58 -19.49 8.48
CA ASN A 317 -16.03 -20.57 9.33
C ASN A 317 -15.01 -20.84 10.47
N PRO A 318 -15.40 -20.64 11.76
CA PRO A 318 -14.50 -20.81 12.90
C PRO A 318 -13.87 -22.21 13.03
N LEU A 319 -14.53 -23.22 12.47
CA LEU A 319 -14.09 -24.62 12.49
C LEU A 319 -12.96 -24.90 11.49
N HIS A 320 -12.85 -24.13 10.41
CA HIS A 320 -11.86 -24.29 9.35
C HIS A 320 -10.74 -23.23 9.39
N GLY A 321 -10.81 -22.30 10.35
CA GLY A 321 -9.91 -21.15 10.48
C GLY A 321 -8.47 -21.47 10.90
N TRP A 322 -7.89 -22.62 10.51
CA TRP A 322 -6.49 -22.93 10.78
C TRP A 322 -5.56 -21.86 10.19
N PHE A 323 -5.89 -21.31 9.01
CA PHE A 323 -5.15 -20.19 8.42
C PHE A 323 -5.30 -18.89 9.21
N LEU A 324 -6.50 -18.59 9.73
CA LEU A 324 -6.71 -17.46 10.64
C LEU A 324 -5.96 -17.65 11.97
N ARG A 325 -5.82 -18.90 12.45
CA ARG A 325 -4.98 -19.26 13.60
C ARG A 325 -3.48 -19.15 13.27
N LEU A 326 -3.05 -19.56 12.07
CA LEU A 326 -1.68 -19.35 11.56
C LEU A 326 -1.31 -17.86 11.63
N MET A 327 -2.22 -17.01 11.14
CA MET A 327 -2.04 -15.57 11.12
C MET A 327 -2.02 -14.99 12.53
N ARG A 328 -2.95 -15.37 13.42
CA ARG A 328 -2.95 -14.93 14.83
C ARG A 328 -1.69 -15.30 15.60
N VAL A 329 -1.05 -16.43 15.27
CA VAL A 329 0.23 -16.82 15.87
C VAL A 329 1.41 -16.09 15.19
N TRP A 330 1.29 -15.70 13.91
CA TRP A 330 2.31 -14.95 13.15
C TRP A 330 1.73 -14.04 12.06
N GLY A 331 1.96 -12.72 12.18
CA GLY A 331 1.54 -11.73 11.20
C GLY A 331 2.34 -11.72 9.88
N VAL A 332 2.47 -12.84 9.15
CA VAL A 332 3.14 -12.92 7.83
C VAL A 332 2.85 -14.23 7.06
N VAL A 333 2.40 -14.18 5.79
CA VAL A 333 2.64 -15.24 4.76
C VAL A 333 2.82 -14.59 3.37
N CYS A 334 4.05 -14.47 2.85
CA CYS A 334 4.58 -13.49 1.87
C CYS A 334 4.99 -12.16 2.53
N ALA A 335 5.92 -12.23 3.48
CA ALA A 335 6.54 -11.02 4.03
C ALA A 335 7.54 -10.45 3.04
N TYR A 336 7.38 -9.16 2.77
CA TYR A 336 8.52 -8.26 2.88
C TYR A 336 8.99 -8.27 4.35
N PRO A 337 10.18 -8.79 4.69
CA PRO A 337 10.58 -9.02 6.08
C PRO A 337 10.55 -7.74 6.91
N CYS A 338 9.58 -7.58 7.82
CA CYS A 338 9.64 -6.60 8.90
C CYS A 338 9.42 -7.32 10.22
N LEU A 339 10.53 -7.79 10.78
CA LEU A 339 10.59 -8.04 12.20
C LEU A 339 11.62 -7.05 12.73
N LYS A 340 11.17 -6.17 13.62
CA LYS A 340 12.02 -5.35 14.48
C LYS A 340 13.00 -6.29 15.18
N ALA A 341 14.27 -5.89 15.21
CA ALA A 341 15.18 -6.30 16.27
C ALA A 341 14.97 -5.33 17.42
#